data_AF-A0A932Z772-F1
#
_entry.id   AF-A0A932Z772-F1
#
_cell.length_a   1.000
_cell.length_b   1.000
_cell.length_c   1.000
_cell.angle_alpha   90.00
_cell.angle_beta   90.00
_cell.angle_gamma   90.00
#
_symmetry.space_group_name_H-M   'P 1'
#
loop_
_entity.id
_entity.type
_entity.pdbx_description
1 polymer ?
#
loop_
_entity_poly.entity_id
_entity_poly.type
_entity_poly.pdbx_seq_one_letter_code
_entity_poly.pdbx_strand_id
1 'polypeptide(L)' 'IFQGLFVVANPIPVKYCVNLAGFNVGKPRLPLNEPDAKTAAFLKELLGQYKVDLPVGKAA' A
#
# COMPACT_ATOMS: atom_id res chain seq x y z
N ILE A 1 -2.64 0.18 12.26
CA ILE A 1 -2.71 0.24 10.78
C ILE A 1 -3.87 1.09 10.25
N PHE A 2 -5.13 0.89 10.71
CA PHE A 2 -6.33 1.57 10.18
C PHE A 2 -6.16 3.09 9.98
N GLN A 3 -5.84 3.86 11.03
CA GLN A 3 -5.66 5.31 10.92
C GLN A 3 -4.56 5.71 9.92
N GLY A 4 -3.46 4.95 9.88
CA GLY A 4 -2.34 5.22 8.98
C GLY A 4 -2.68 5.00 7.49
N LEU A 5 -3.73 4.25 7.16
CA LEU A 5 -4.20 4.09 5.78
C LEU A 5 -5.06 5.26 5.27
N PHE A 6 -5.36 6.25 6.13
CA PHE A 6 -6.14 7.44 5.76
C PHE A 6 -5.31 8.73 5.80
N VAL A 7 -3.98 8.62 5.76
CA VAL A 7 -3.06 9.78 5.73
C VAL A 7 -3.11 10.57 4.42
N VAL A 8 -3.55 9.94 3.34
CA VAL A 8 -3.84 10.56 2.03
C VAL A 8 -5.10 9.91 1.43
N ALA A 9 -5.57 10.44 0.30
CA ALA A 9 -6.80 9.98 -0.34
C ALA A 9 -6.80 8.48 -0.66
N ASN A 10 -7.85 7.78 -0.25
CA ASN A 10 -8.06 6.39 -0.67
C ASN A 10 -8.41 6.31 -2.16
N PRO A 11 -8.03 5.23 -2.87
CA PRO A 11 -7.33 4.02 -2.38
C PRO A 11 -5.79 4.07 -2.46
N ILE A 12 -5.14 5.25 -2.48
CA ILE A 12 -3.69 5.36 -2.67
C ILE A 12 -2.89 4.55 -1.63
N PRO A 13 -3.14 4.68 -0.30
CA PRO A 13 -2.35 3.95 0.71
C PRO A 13 -2.57 2.45 0.65
N VAL A 14 -3.82 2.03 0.48
CA VAL A 14 -4.19 0.60 0.41
C VAL A 14 -3.52 -0.06 -0.79
N LYS A 15 -3.58 0.55 -1.98
CA LYS A 15 -2.92 0.00 -3.18
C LYS A 15 -1.41 -0.10 -3.00
N TYR A 16 -0.78 0.90 -2.37
CA TYR A 16 0.66 0.87 -2.12
C TYR A 16 1.05 -0.27 -1.15
N CYS A 17 0.38 -0.38 -0.01
CA CYS A 17 0.64 -1.43 0.98
C CYS A 17 0.38 -2.84 0.44
N VAL A 18 -0.67 -3.04 -0.35
CA VAL A 18 -1.03 -4.34 -0.91
C VAL A 18 -0.03 -4.79 -1.98
N ASN A 19 0.45 -3.88 -2.82
CA ASN A 19 1.57 -4.17 -3.74
C ASN A 19 2.86 -4.50 -2.96
N LEU A 20 3.17 -3.76 -1.89
CA LEU A 20 4.32 -4.07 -1.01
C LEU A 20 4.22 -5.44 -0.36
N ALA A 21 3.01 -5.89 -0.03
CA ALA A 21 2.75 -7.23 0.50
C ALA A 21 2.89 -8.35 -0.55
N GLY A 22 3.17 -8.02 -1.82
CA GLY A 22 3.36 -8.97 -2.91
C GLY A 22 2.10 -9.28 -3.72
N PHE A 23 0.97 -8.61 -3.45
CA PHE A 23 -0.26 -8.77 -4.21
C PHE A 23 -0.35 -7.68 -5.28
N ASN A 24 -0.08 -8.04 -6.54
CA ASN A 24 -0.02 -7.10 -7.64
C ASN A 24 -1.42 -6.55 -8.00
N VAL A 25 -1.69 -5.29 -7.62
CA VAL A 25 -2.93 -4.54 -7.95
C VAL A 25 -2.68 -3.37 -8.90
N GLY A 26 -1.45 -3.26 -9.40
CA GLY A 26 -1.00 -2.15 -10.22
C GLY A 26 -1.04 -0.80 -9.49
N LYS A 27 -0.83 0.26 -10.25
CA LYS A 27 -0.81 1.64 -9.75
C LYS A 27 -2.23 2.23 -9.66
N PRO A 28 -2.45 3.30 -8.85
CA PRO A 28 -3.65 4.11 -8.96
C PRO A 28 -3.83 4.63 -10.40
N ARG A 29 -5.09 4.78 -10.82
CA ARG A 29 -5.43 5.42 -12.09
C ARG A 29 -5.70 6.89 -11.84
N LEU A 30 -5.45 7.73 -12.84
CA LEU A 30 -5.83 9.14 -12.80
C LEU A 30 -7.32 9.30 -12.45
N PRO A 31 -7.68 10.32 -11.66
CA PRO A 31 -6.85 11.47 -11.24
C PRO A 31 -5.90 11.19 -10.08
N LEU A 32 -5.86 9.97 -9.54
CA LEU A 32 -4.99 9.60 -8.43
C LEU A 32 -3.59 9.21 -8.92
N ASN A 33 -2.60 9.41 -8.07
CA ASN A 33 -1.19 9.09 -8.29
C ASN A 33 -0.65 8.18 -7.18
N GLU A 34 0.60 7.73 -7.34
CA GLU A 34 1.34 7.04 -6.30
C GLU A 34 1.61 7.98 -5.11
N PRO A 35 1.75 7.45 -3.87
CA PRO A 35 2.08 8.29 -2.72
C PRO A 35 3.44 8.97 -2.92
N ASP A 36 3.60 10.17 -2.37
CA ASP A 36 4.91 10.85 -2.36
C ASP A 36 5.94 10.07 -1.51
N ALA A 37 7.21 10.45 -1.63
CA ALA A 37 8.31 9.75 -0.97
C ALA A 37 8.16 9.68 0.56
N LYS A 38 7.63 10.73 1.19
CA LYS A 38 7.42 10.79 2.64
C LYS A 38 6.31 9.82 3.07
N THR A 39 5.20 9.84 2.35
CA THR A 39 4.04 8.97 2.59
C THR A 39 4.40 7.51 2.33
N ALA A 40 5.16 7.24 1.26
CA ALA A 40 5.64 5.90 0.92
C ALA A 40 6.57 5.32 2.00
N ALA A 41 7.47 6.14 2.56
CA ALA A 41 8.34 5.74 3.66
C ALA A 41 7.54 5.43 4.94
N PHE A 42 6.63 6.33 5.33
CA PHE A 42 5.72 6.13 6.45
C PHE A 42 4.90 4.84 6.31
N LEU A 43 4.29 4.61 5.14
CA LEU A 43 3.48 3.41 4.90
C LEU A 43 4.31 2.12 4.94
N LYS A 44 5.56 2.17 4.47
CA LYS A 44 6.48 1.01 4.54
C LYS A 44 6.87 0.68 5.98
N GLU A 45 7.19 1.69 6.78
CA GLU A 45 7.49 1.52 8.20
C GLU A 45 6.27 0.99 8.97
N LEU A 46 5.11 1.62 8.78
CA LEU A 46 3.85 1.21 9.38
C LEU A 46 3.51 -0.25 9.04
N LEU A 47 3.61 -0.64 7.77
CA LEU A 47 3.30 -2.01 7.34
C LEU A 47 4.25 -3.02 7.97
N GLY A 48 5.53 -2.66 8.15
CA GLY A 48 6.56 -3.50 8.79
C GLY A 48 6.27 -3.83 10.27
N GLN A 49 5.38 -3.09 10.93
CA GLN A 49 4.95 -3.37 12.31
C GLN A 49 3.91 -4.50 12.41
N TYR A 50 3.43 -5.01 11.28
CA TYR A 50 2.37 -6.02 11.24
C TYR A 50 2.77 -7.24 10.41
N LYS A 51 2.32 -8.41 10.83
CA LYS A 51 2.33 -9.61 9.99
C LYS A 51 1.19 -9.49 8.99
N VAL A 52 1.50 -9.40 7.70
CA VAL A 52 0.50 -9.39 6.62
C VAL A 52 0.17 -10.83 6.24
N ASP A 53 -1.07 -11.25 6.45
CA ASP A 53 -1.61 -12.58 6.17
C ASP A 53 -2.35 -12.67 4.83
N LEU A 54 -1.99 -11.80 3.88
CA LEU A 54 -2.56 -11.76 2.55
C LEU A 54 -2.05 -12.94 1.71
N PRO A 55 -2.92 -13.85 1.22
CA PRO A 55 -2.50 -14.91 0.32
C PRO A 55 -2.08 -14.31 -1.03
N VAL A 56 -0.78 -14.27 -1.29
CA VAL A 56 -0.22 -13.93 -2.58
C VAL A 56 -0.03 -15.21 -3.38
N GLY A 57 -0.76 -15.35 -4.49
CA GLY A 57 -0.53 -16.46 -5.41
C GLY A 57 0.92 -16.42 -5.88
N LYS A 58 1.54 -17.60 -6.14
CA LYS A 58 2.81 -17.62 -6.89
C LYS A 58 2.57 -16.86 -8.19
N ALA A 59 3.41 -15.87 -8.48
CA ALA A 59 3.42 -15.24 -9.79
C ALA A 59 3.46 -16.36 -10.85
N ALA A 60 2.47 -16.36 -11.74
CA ALA A 60 2.39 -17.29 -12.85
C ALA A 60 3.58 -17.11 -13.79
#